data_AF-A0A9C8K9L7-F1
#
_entry.id   AF-A0A9C8K9L7-F1
#
_cell.length_a   1.000
_cell.length_b   1.000
_cell.length_c   1.000
_cell.angle_alpha   90.00
_cell.angle_beta   90.00
_cell.angle_gamma   90.00
#
_symmetry.space_group_name_H-M   'P 1'
#
loop_
_entity.id
_entity.type
_entity.pdbx_description
1 polymer ?
#
loop_
_entity_poly.entity_id
_entity_poly.type
_entity_poly.pdbx_seq_one_letter_code
_entity_poly.pdbx_strand_id
1 'polypeptide(L)'
;MKSVRKEGFWYEGSGSSLPKPIALTEPWEDKSKFLKALAGLESRVREHGRIRRYKGGSICRICECRNGSTEFEFKGWTWPVGFEHYVEAHNVQPSLAFQKFVLGV
;
A
#
# COMPACT_ATOMS: atom_id res chain seq x y z
N MET A 1 -2.31 -11.43 20.89
CA MET A 1 -1.60 -10.98 19.67
C MET A 1 -2.08 -9.57 19.33
N LYS A 2 -1.20 -8.58 19.13
CA LYS A 2 -1.64 -7.25 18.68
C LYS A 2 -2.19 -7.38 17.25
N SER A 3 -3.39 -6.85 17.00
CA SER A 3 -4.00 -6.85 15.67
C SER A 3 -3.14 -6.04 14.70
N VAL A 4 -2.82 -6.62 13.55
CA VAL A 4 -2.03 -5.97 12.50
C VAL A 4 -2.99 -5.28 11.54
N ARG A 5 -2.84 -3.96 11.38
CA ARG A 5 -3.63 -3.20 10.39
C ARG A 5 -3.02 -3.39 9.01
N LYS A 6 -3.87 -3.64 8.02
CA LYS A 6 -3.45 -3.92 6.64
C LYS A 6 -3.96 -2.84 5.70
N GLU A 7 -3.14 -2.44 4.75
CA GLU A 7 -3.51 -1.52 3.67
C GLU A 7 -2.95 -2.04 2.35
N GLY A 8 -3.64 -1.77 1.23
CA GLY A 8 -3.14 -2.12 -0.10
C GLY A 8 -3.26 -3.58 -0.50
N PHE A 9 -3.95 -4.40 0.30
CA PHE A 9 -4.26 -5.78 -0.02
C PHE A 9 -5.60 -5.86 -0.73
N TRP A 10 -5.56 -6.23 -2.00
CA TRP A 10 -6.72 -6.20 -2.89
C TRP A 10 -7.28 -7.58 -3.17
N TYR A 11 -8.55 -7.60 -3.56
CA TYR A 11 -9.26 -8.81 -3.95
C TYR A 11 -8.52 -9.66 -5.00
N GLU A 12 -8.67 -10.98 -4.86
CA GLU A 12 -8.19 -11.98 -5.81
C GLU A 12 -9.36 -12.93 -6.15
N GLY A 13 -10.03 -12.70 -7.28
CA GLY A 13 -11.08 -13.58 -7.78
C GLY A 13 -12.42 -13.58 -7.01
N SER A 14 -13.34 -14.44 -7.43
CA SER A 14 -14.67 -14.60 -6.83
C SER A 14 -14.57 -15.35 -5.50
N GLY A 15 -14.73 -14.62 -4.38
CA GLY A 15 -14.70 -15.17 -3.02
C GLY A 15 -13.75 -14.45 -2.07
N SER A 16 -12.95 -13.50 -2.56
CA SER A 16 -12.09 -12.69 -1.71
C SER A 16 -12.90 -11.70 -0.86
N SER A 17 -12.62 -11.65 0.44
CA SER A 17 -13.17 -10.66 1.37
C SER A 17 -12.37 -9.34 1.38
N LEU A 18 -11.31 -9.24 0.58
CA LEU A 18 -10.47 -8.05 0.49
C LEU A 18 -11.15 -6.97 -0.35
N PRO A 19 -10.85 -5.68 -0.08
CA PRO A 19 -11.42 -4.58 -0.84
C PRO A 19 -10.95 -4.59 -2.30
N LYS A 20 -11.74 -3.91 -3.15
CA LYS A 20 -11.30 -3.57 -4.51
C LYS A 20 -10.58 -2.22 -4.48
N PRO A 21 -9.49 -2.04 -5.23
CA PRO A 21 -8.89 -0.72 -5.41
C PRO A 21 -9.85 0.13 -6.26
N ILE A 22 -10.22 1.30 -5.76
CA ILE A 22 -11.11 2.22 -6.46
C ILE A 22 -10.27 3.37 -6.99
N ALA A 23 -10.17 3.46 -8.32
CA ALA A 23 -9.53 4.59 -8.99
C ALA A 23 -10.46 5.80 -8.96
N LEU A 24 -10.00 6.91 -8.38
CA LEU A 24 -10.74 8.17 -8.38
C LEU A 24 -10.48 8.95 -9.66
N THR A 25 -11.50 9.65 -10.18
CA THR A 25 -11.37 10.52 -11.35
C THR A 25 -10.53 11.76 -11.07
N GLU A 26 -10.73 12.38 -9.90
CA GLU A 26 -10.01 13.56 -9.46
C GLU A 26 -8.95 13.21 -8.41
N PRO A 27 -7.75 13.83 -8.45
CA PRO A 27 -6.73 13.63 -7.42
C PRO A 27 -7.28 13.90 -6.02
N TRP A 28 -7.05 12.98 -5.10
CA TRP A 28 -7.40 13.18 -3.70
C TRP A 28 -6.42 14.13 -3.01
N GLU A 29 -6.89 14.85 -2.00
CA GLU A 29 -6.12 15.85 -1.26
C GLU A 29 -4.84 15.24 -0.67
N ASP A 30 -3.73 15.99 -0.66
CA ASP A 30 -2.45 15.55 -0.12
C ASP A 30 -1.80 14.34 -0.85
N LYS A 31 -2.31 13.86 -1.99
CA LYS A 31 -1.71 12.74 -2.76
C LYS A 31 -0.19 12.87 -2.93
N SER A 32 0.30 14.01 -3.43
CA SER A 32 1.74 14.22 -3.66
C SER A 32 2.56 14.22 -2.37
N LYS A 33 2.00 14.79 -1.29
CA LYS A 33 2.64 14.81 0.03
C LYS A 33 2.68 13.42 0.64
N PHE A 34 1.60 12.65 0.50
CA PHE A 34 1.52 11.26 0.90
C PHE A 34 2.53 10.39 0.16
N LEU A 35 2.63 10.49 -1.18
CA LEU A 35 3.61 9.73 -1.97
C LEU A 35 5.05 10.00 -1.51
N LYS A 36 5.39 11.27 -1.28
CA LYS A 36 6.71 11.65 -0.76
C LYS A 36 6.97 11.06 0.64
N ALA A 37 5.97 11.13 1.53
CA ALA A 37 6.07 10.58 2.87
C ALA A 37 6.15 9.05 2.87
N LEU A 38 5.38 8.37 2.00
CA LEU A 38 5.40 6.93 1.81
C LEU A 38 6.78 6.47 1.34
N ALA A 39 7.36 7.11 0.32
CA ALA A 39 8.70 6.79 -0.15
C ALA A 39 9.75 6.89 0.97
N GLY A 40 9.70 7.96 1.76
CA GLY A 40 10.58 8.13 2.93
C GLY A 40 10.34 7.08 4.01
N LEU A 41 9.08 6.74 4.29
CA LEU A 41 8.71 5.69 5.24
C LEU A 41 9.27 4.34 4.79
N GLU A 42 9.03 3.94 3.55
CA GLU A 42 9.50 2.66 3.05
C GLU A 42 11.03 2.56 3.04
N SER A 43 11.76 3.62 2.70
CA SER A 43 13.23 3.65 2.83
C SER A 43 13.66 3.39 4.28
N ARG A 44 13.02 4.04 5.26
CA ARG A 44 13.28 3.77 6.69
C ARG A 44 12.94 2.34 7.10
N VAL A 45 11.85 1.76 6.56
CA VAL A 45 11.49 0.36 6.83
C VAL A 45 12.53 -0.59 6.21
N ARG A 46 13.11 -0.25 5.05
CA ARG A 46 14.19 -1.03 4.45
C ARG A 46 15.47 -1.03 5.29
N GLU A 47 15.76 0.08 5.95
CA GLU A 47 16.95 0.24 6.81
C GLU A 47 16.76 -0.34 8.23
N HIS A 48 15.58 -0.15 8.82
CA HIS A 48 15.35 -0.37 10.26
C HIS A 48 14.07 -1.14 10.59
N GLY A 49 13.23 -1.44 9.60
CA GLY A 49 11.96 -2.14 9.80
C GLY A 49 12.03 -3.60 9.38
N ARG A 50 10.85 -4.21 9.23
CA ARG A 50 10.72 -5.61 8.81
C ARG A 50 10.17 -5.69 7.40
N ILE A 51 10.86 -6.46 6.56
CA ILE A 51 10.40 -6.82 5.20
C ILE A 51 10.12 -8.31 5.17
N ARG A 52 8.92 -8.69 4.73
CA ARG A 52 8.60 -10.08 4.38
C ARG A 52 8.77 -10.27 2.89
N ARG A 53 9.46 -11.33 2.48
CA ARG A 53 9.72 -11.66 1.07
C ARG A 53 9.02 -12.96 0.73
N TYR A 54 8.32 -12.99 -0.40
CA TYR A 54 7.61 -14.17 -0.89
C TYR A 54 8.22 -14.64 -2.21
N LYS A 55 8.03 -15.92 -2.55
CA LYS A 55 8.53 -16.52 -3.80
C LYS A 55 7.66 -16.22 -5.03
N GLY A 56 6.50 -15.57 -4.85
CA GLY A 56 5.59 -15.14 -5.93
C GLY A 56 5.65 -13.64 -6.17
N GLY A 57 5.02 -13.16 -7.24
CA GLY A 57 4.85 -11.73 -7.54
C GLY A 57 3.39 -11.31 -7.48
N SER A 58 3.13 -10.07 -7.08
CA SER A 58 1.82 -9.44 -7.14
C SER A 58 1.66 -8.65 -8.45
N ILE A 59 0.43 -8.64 -8.96
CA ILE A 59 0.03 -7.96 -10.19
C ILE A 59 -0.89 -6.79 -9.84
N CYS A 60 -0.84 -5.67 -10.56
CA CYS A 60 -1.79 -4.58 -10.39
C CYS A 60 -3.19 -5.02 -10.81
N ARG A 61 -4.20 -4.82 -9.95
CA ARG A 61 -5.59 -5.24 -10.22
C ARG A 61 -6.33 -4.28 -11.16
N ILE A 62 -5.66 -3.22 -11.63
CA ILE A 62 -6.21 -2.20 -12.54
C ILE A 62 -5.56 -2.27 -13.92
N CYS A 63 -4.23 -2.35 -14.00
CA CYS A 63 -3.49 -2.36 -15.28
C CYS A 63 -2.63 -3.60 -15.53
N GLU A 64 -2.69 -4.60 -14.65
CA GLU A 64 -2.00 -5.89 -14.79
C GLU A 64 -0.46 -5.82 -14.84
N CYS A 65 0.13 -4.67 -14.51
CA CYS A 65 1.57 -4.55 -14.37
C CYS A 65 2.10 -5.28 -13.12
N ARG A 66 3.40 -5.55 -13.05
CA ARG A 66 4.01 -6.22 -11.90
C ARG A 66 4.26 -5.23 -10.75
N ASN A 67 3.71 -5.49 -9.56
CA ASN A 67 3.84 -4.63 -8.36
C ASN A 67 4.97 -5.08 -7.39
N GLY A 68 5.40 -6.33 -7.47
CA GLY A 68 6.52 -6.87 -6.67
C GLY A 68 6.12 -8.00 -5.71
N SER A 69 7.05 -8.45 -4.86
CA SER A 69 6.96 -9.72 -4.11
C SER A 69 7.19 -9.61 -2.60
N THR A 70 7.17 -8.39 -2.06
CA THR A 70 7.50 -8.13 -0.66
C THR A 70 6.42 -7.34 0.05
N GLU A 71 6.40 -7.42 1.38
CA GLU A 71 5.53 -6.62 2.25
C GLU A 71 6.38 -5.89 3.29
N PHE A 72 5.99 -4.66 3.60
CA PHE A 72 6.53 -3.86 4.69
C PHE A 72 5.74 -4.13 5.97
N GLU A 73 6.43 -4.24 7.10
CA GLU A 73 5.82 -4.31 8.43
C GLU A 73 6.48 -3.25 9.33
N PHE A 74 5.69 -2.27 9.76
CA PHE A 74 6.19 -1.17 10.59
C PHE A 74 5.10 -0.63 11.52
N LYS A 75 5.41 -0.48 12.81
CA LYS A 75 4.51 0.09 13.84
C LYS A 75 3.07 -0.47 13.81
N GLY A 76 2.94 -1.79 13.57
CA GLY A 76 1.65 -2.48 13.55
C GLY A 76 0.84 -2.33 12.25
N TRP A 77 1.43 -1.74 11.21
CA TRP A 77 0.91 -1.73 9.85
C TRP A 77 1.64 -2.72 8.96
N THR A 78 0.92 -3.28 8.02
CA THR A 78 1.46 -4.07 6.91
C THR A 78 0.88 -3.58 5.59
N TRP A 79 1.73 -3.41 4.58
CA TRP A 79 1.33 -3.07 3.22
C TRP A 79 2.31 -3.67 2.20
N PRO A 80 1.85 -4.02 0.99
CA PRO A 80 2.72 -4.61 -0.02
C PRO A 80 3.62 -3.55 -0.68
N VAL A 81 4.76 -3.99 -1.22
CA VAL A 81 5.50 -3.22 -2.22
C VAL A 81 4.65 -3.04 -3.48
N GLY A 82 4.79 -1.90 -4.16
CA GLY A 82 3.94 -1.54 -5.28
C GLY A 82 2.58 -0.95 -4.84
N PHE A 83 2.39 -0.67 -3.54
CA PHE A 83 1.22 0.08 -3.08
C PHE A 83 1.22 1.51 -3.66
N GLU A 84 2.38 2.12 -3.77
CA GLU A 84 2.61 3.42 -4.39
C GLU A 84 2.07 3.48 -5.82
N HIS A 85 2.16 2.38 -6.58
CA HIS A 85 1.66 2.32 -7.95
C HIS A 85 0.14 2.56 -8.02
N TYR A 86 -0.63 2.01 -7.08
CA TYR A 86 -2.08 2.25 -7.02
C TYR A 86 -2.40 3.71 -6.75
N VAL A 87 -1.63 4.36 -5.88
CA VAL A 87 -1.83 5.77 -5.55
C VAL A 87 -1.41 6.66 -6.73
N GLU A 88 -0.20 6.46 -7.25
CA GLU A 88 0.40 7.28 -8.28
C GLU A 88 -0.32 7.13 -9.62
N ALA A 89 -0.34 5.91 -10.17
CA ALA A 89 -0.83 5.62 -11.52
C ALA A 89 -2.35 5.50 -11.61
N HIS A 90 -3.02 5.09 -10.52
CA HIS A 90 -4.46 4.82 -10.53
C HIS A 90 -5.26 5.71 -9.60
N ASN A 91 -4.60 6.66 -8.93
CA ASN A 91 -5.28 7.61 -8.06
C ASN A 91 -6.17 6.95 -6.99
N VAL A 92 -5.77 5.77 -6.52
CA VAL A 92 -6.42 5.08 -5.42
C VAL A 92 -6.13 5.85 -4.14
N GLN A 93 -7.19 6.18 -3.39
CA GLN A 93 -7.05 6.83 -2.09
C GLN A 93 -6.88 5.77 -0.98
N PRO A 94 -5.79 5.81 -0.19
CA PRO A 94 -5.63 4.95 0.98
C PRO A 94 -6.68 5.25 2.06
N SER A 95 -6.87 4.36 3.03
CA SER A 95 -7.70 4.70 4.19
C SER A 95 -7.15 5.90 4.95
N LEU A 96 -8.04 6.72 5.54
CA LEU A 96 -7.63 7.88 6.34
C LEU A 96 -6.69 7.50 7.49
N ALA A 97 -6.89 6.32 8.09
CA ALA A 97 -6.01 5.82 9.15
C ALA A 97 -4.59 5.53 8.66
N PHE A 98 -4.46 4.98 7.45
CA PHE A 98 -3.15 4.76 6.83
C PHE A 98 -2.51 6.07 6.39
N GLN A 99 -3.28 7.01 5.84
CA GLN A 99 -2.81 8.35 5.51
C GLN A 99 -2.18 9.05 6.72
N LYS A 100 -2.90 9.09 7.85
CA LYS A 100 -2.41 9.64 9.12
C LYS A 100 -1.13 8.98 9.59
N PHE A 101 -1.07 7.65 9.53
CA PHE A 101 0.13 6.88 9.86
C PHE A 101 1.34 7.24 9.00
N VAL A 102 1.18 7.32 7.67
CA VAL A 102 2.26 7.65 6.74
C VAL A 102 2.71 9.10 6.91
N LEU A 103 1.77 10.03 7.09
CA LEU A 103 2.03 11.45 7.26
C LEU A 103 2.54 11.81 8.67
N GLY A 104 2.38 10.92 9.65
CA GLY A 104 2.81 11.12 11.04
C GLY A 104 1.93 12.10 11.82
N VAL A 105 0.63 12.17 11.50
CA VAL A 105 -0.37 13.09 12.09
C VAL A 105 -1.50 12.36 12.82
#